data_AF-A0A7X6YFS8-F1
#
_entry.id   AF-A0A7X6YFS8-F1
#
_cell.length_a   1.000
_cell.length_b   1.000
_cell.length_c   1.000
_cell.angle_alpha   90.00
_cell.angle_beta   90.00
_cell.angle_gamma   90.00
#
_symmetry.space_group_name_H-M   'P 1'
#
loop_
_entity.id
_entity.type
_entity.pdbx_description
1 polymer ?
#
loop_
_entity_poly.entity_id
_entity_poly.type
_entity_poly.pdbx_seq_one_letter_code
_entity_poly.pdbx_strand_id
1 'polypeptide(L)'
;MKCIHGDWIYTGKTVRKNAFLVFNDKGLAGISDKPKGEVIGESAVLTPAFIDPHSHIGIHRHGEPAAEGESNDKIDALQPLPDALDSIQMDDVAFTLAAESGILYSCVVPGSGNLMGGLSAVVRHCAPHSTAALIGRAGVKAALGYNLIACSGWKGTRPTTRRGSLAQLRAKFYSIRDKAAKIKARTKARDPLTAEEQVLKDVLDGKTRLRVHAHKIDDIASLLRVVDEFKLRVSVEHAMDVNRPEIFAELRRRRITVVYGPIESTGSKVELLHKDWRHARLLLESGVDFCVMT
;
A
#
# COMPACT_ATOMS: atom_id res chain seq x y z
N MET A 1 -33.10 -13.62 11.00
CA MET A 1 -32.40 -13.20 9.76
C MET A 1 -32.92 -11.83 9.36
N LYS A 2 -32.03 -10.98 8.85
CA LYS A 2 -32.34 -9.63 8.38
C LYS A 2 -31.93 -9.52 6.91
N CYS A 3 -32.60 -8.69 6.13
CA CYS A 3 -32.23 -8.44 4.75
C CYS A 3 -32.47 -6.99 4.33
N ILE A 4 -31.73 -6.54 3.33
CA ILE A 4 -31.86 -5.21 2.71
C ILE A 4 -32.26 -5.41 1.26
N HIS A 5 -33.34 -4.75 0.83
CA HIS A 5 -33.73 -4.73 -0.57
C HIS A 5 -32.82 -3.78 -1.38
N GLY A 6 -32.41 -4.21 -2.56
CA GLY A 6 -31.63 -3.40 -3.50
C GLY A 6 -32.17 -3.50 -4.91
N ASP A 7 -32.48 -2.35 -5.53
CA ASP A 7 -32.85 -2.33 -6.96
C ASP A 7 -31.67 -2.79 -7.81
N TRP A 8 -30.45 -2.40 -7.43
CA TRP A 8 -29.19 -2.82 -8.03
C TRP A 8 -28.17 -3.21 -6.96
N ILE A 9 -27.76 -4.48 -6.95
CA ILE A 9 -26.70 -5.00 -6.07
C ILE A 9 -25.48 -5.34 -6.90
N TYR A 10 -24.42 -4.56 -6.74
CA TYR A 10 -23.09 -4.84 -7.30
C TYR A 10 -22.33 -5.75 -6.35
N THR A 11 -21.73 -6.82 -6.87
CA THR A 11 -20.88 -7.74 -6.08
C THR A 11 -19.38 -7.49 -6.30
N GLY A 12 -19.05 -6.50 -7.13
CA GLY A 12 -17.71 -6.30 -7.68
C GLY A 12 -17.38 -7.20 -8.89
N LYS A 13 -18.21 -8.21 -9.17
CA LYS A 13 -18.04 -9.11 -10.33
C LYS A 13 -19.30 -9.23 -11.19
N THR A 14 -20.46 -9.11 -10.56
CA THR A 14 -21.77 -9.27 -11.18
C THR A 14 -22.74 -8.23 -10.62
N VAL A 15 -23.85 -8.05 -11.31
CA VAL A 15 -24.94 -7.15 -10.91
C VAL A 15 -26.21 -7.98 -10.77
N ARG A 16 -26.91 -7.82 -9.65
CA ARG A 16 -28.24 -8.40 -9.40
C ARG A 16 -29.26 -7.27 -9.35
N LYS A 17 -30.44 -7.50 -9.93
CA LYS A 17 -31.53 -6.51 -9.93
C LYS A 17 -32.67 -6.97 -9.05
N ASN A 18 -33.32 -6.05 -8.34
CA ASN A 18 -34.48 -6.29 -7.49
C ASN A 18 -34.28 -7.51 -6.57
N ALA A 19 -33.22 -7.45 -5.76
CA ALA A 19 -32.77 -8.57 -4.95
C ALA A 19 -32.56 -8.14 -3.49
N PHE A 20 -32.33 -9.12 -2.63
CA PHE A 20 -32.18 -8.93 -1.19
C PHE A 20 -30.79 -9.37 -0.75
N LEU A 21 -30.06 -8.45 -0.11
CA LEU A 21 -28.82 -8.75 0.59
C LEU A 21 -29.17 -9.34 1.96
N VAL A 22 -28.79 -10.60 2.22
CA VAL A 22 -29.25 -11.36 3.38
C VAL A 22 -28.15 -11.48 4.43
N PHE A 23 -28.50 -11.25 5.70
CA PHE A 23 -27.61 -11.31 6.84
C PHE A 23 -28.06 -12.37 7.87
N ASN A 24 -27.08 -13.04 8.46
CA ASN A 24 -27.23 -13.93 9.61
C ASN A 24 -26.32 -13.46 10.76
N ASP A 25 -26.28 -14.23 11.84
CA ASP A 25 -25.51 -13.88 13.05
C ASP A 25 -23.99 -13.85 12.84
N LYS A 26 -23.50 -14.37 11.71
CA LYS A 26 -22.09 -14.35 11.29
C LYS A 26 -21.79 -13.24 10.26
N GLY A 27 -22.79 -12.44 9.88
CA GLY A 27 -22.66 -11.35 8.91
C GLY A 27 -23.38 -11.64 7.58
N LEU A 28 -22.77 -11.25 6.47
CA LEU A 28 -23.35 -11.39 5.14
C LEU A 28 -23.50 -12.88 4.77
N ALA A 29 -24.73 -13.33 4.56
CA ALA A 29 -25.06 -14.72 4.22
C ALA A 29 -25.18 -14.95 2.70
N GLY A 30 -25.57 -13.92 1.93
CA GLY A 30 -25.67 -14.02 0.48
C GLY A 30 -26.65 -13.03 -0.13
N ILE A 31 -27.05 -13.30 -1.38
CA ILE A 31 -28.05 -12.53 -2.13
C ILE A 31 -29.20 -13.49 -2.51
N SER A 32 -30.44 -13.04 -2.35
CA SER A 32 -31.65 -13.80 -2.64
C SER A 32 -32.62 -13.00 -3.50
N ASP A 33 -33.36 -13.66 -4.40
CA ASP A 33 -34.37 -12.98 -5.24
C ASP A 33 -35.70 -12.75 -4.48
N LYS A 34 -35.83 -13.31 -3.28
CA LYS A 34 -36.97 -13.12 -2.36
C LYS A 34 -36.47 -12.71 -0.98
N PRO A 35 -37.28 -11.97 -0.17
CA PRO A 35 -36.88 -11.60 1.18
C PRO A 35 -36.63 -12.85 2.03
N LYS A 36 -35.57 -12.79 2.84
CA LYS A 36 -35.18 -13.86 3.78
C LYS A 36 -35.01 -13.25 5.17
N GLY A 37 -36.10 -13.28 5.93
CA GLY A 37 -36.20 -12.63 7.23
C GLY A 37 -36.79 -11.22 7.12
N GLU A 38 -36.54 -10.41 8.15
CA GLU A 38 -37.04 -9.04 8.24
C GLU A 38 -36.35 -8.13 7.21
N VAL A 39 -37.12 -7.35 6.45
CA VAL A 39 -36.58 -6.31 5.58
C VAL A 39 -36.30 -5.08 6.45
N ILE A 40 -35.02 -4.76 6.66
CA ILE A 40 -34.57 -3.70 7.57
C ILE A 40 -34.20 -2.40 6.84
N GLY A 41 -34.32 -2.37 5.52
CA GLY A 41 -34.01 -1.21 4.71
C GLY A 41 -34.09 -1.52 3.22
N GLU A 42 -34.14 -0.45 2.43
CA GLU A 42 -34.18 -0.50 0.97
C GLU A 42 -33.19 0.53 0.42
N SER A 43 -32.53 0.23 -0.70
CA SER A 43 -31.64 1.16 -1.39
C SER A 43 -31.76 1.01 -2.90
N ALA A 44 -31.66 2.12 -3.63
CA ALA A 44 -31.58 2.08 -5.09
C ALA A 44 -30.31 1.36 -5.57
N VAL A 45 -29.19 1.50 -4.84
CA VAL A 45 -27.91 0.89 -5.18
C VAL A 45 -27.22 0.36 -3.93
N LEU A 46 -26.74 -0.88 -4.00
CA LEU A 46 -25.86 -1.49 -3.01
C LEU A 46 -24.56 -1.90 -3.69
N THR A 47 -23.42 -1.51 -3.11
CA THR A 47 -22.09 -1.90 -3.57
C THR A 47 -21.31 -2.51 -2.40
N PRO A 48 -20.23 -3.27 -2.66
CA PRO A 48 -19.21 -3.49 -1.64
C PRO A 48 -18.59 -2.13 -1.29
N ALA A 49 -18.05 -2.03 -0.08
CA ALA A 49 -17.24 -0.87 0.30
C ALA A 49 -16.01 -0.75 -0.61
N PHE A 50 -15.61 0.48 -0.93
CA PHE A 50 -14.30 0.73 -1.50
C PHE A 50 -13.22 0.51 -0.45
N ILE A 51 -12.04 0.09 -0.94
CA ILE A 51 -10.85 -0.13 -0.14
C ILE A 51 -9.76 0.73 -0.74
N ASP A 52 -9.26 1.70 0.02
CA ASP A 52 -8.11 2.50 -0.39
C ASP A 52 -6.81 1.69 -0.16
N PRO A 53 -6.12 1.25 -1.22
CA PRO A 53 -4.95 0.39 -1.12
C PRO A 53 -3.67 1.11 -0.67
N HIS A 54 -3.65 2.45 -0.62
CA HIS A 54 -2.48 3.21 -0.20
C HIS A 54 -2.90 4.57 0.34
N SER A 55 -2.91 4.68 1.66
CA SER A 55 -3.36 5.87 2.35
C SER A 55 -2.35 6.37 3.36
N HIS A 56 -2.50 7.63 3.72
CA HIS A 56 -1.86 8.25 4.88
C HIS A 56 -2.90 8.77 5.89
N ILE A 57 -4.16 8.35 5.75
CA ILE A 57 -5.27 8.69 6.66
C ILE A 57 -4.92 8.33 8.11
N GLY A 58 -5.22 9.23 9.05
CA GLY A 58 -4.94 9.06 10.48
C GLY A 58 -3.48 9.26 10.91
N ILE A 59 -2.51 9.24 9.99
CA ILE A 59 -1.08 9.56 10.27
C ILE A 59 -0.65 10.90 9.66
N HIS A 60 -1.44 11.42 8.72
CA HIS A 60 -1.35 12.77 8.17
C HIS A 60 -2.76 13.36 8.26
N ARG A 61 -3.06 14.00 9.40
CA ARG A 61 -4.44 14.23 9.81
C ARG A 61 -5.07 15.41 9.09
N HIS A 62 -6.39 15.37 8.94
CA HIS A 62 -7.12 16.44 8.29
C HIS A 62 -6.97 17.77 9.04
N GLY A 63 -6.56 18.81 8.31
CA GLY A 63 -6.41 20.17 8.87
C GLY A 63 -5.19 20.36 9.78
N GLU A 64 -4.33 19.36 9.91
CA GLU A 64 -3.16 19.41 10.78
C GLU A 64 -1.99 20.17 10.13
N PRO A 65 -1.20 20.94 10.89
CA PRO A 65 0.03 21.54 10.38
C PRO A 65 0.99 20.48 9.82
N ALA A 66 1.59 20.74 8.66
CA ALA A 66 2.50 19.80 8.01
C ALA A 66 3.69 19.36 8.89
N ALA A 67 4.09 20.17 9.88
CA ALA A 67 5.17 19.86 10.81
C ALA A 67 4.80 18.76 11.82
N GLU A 68 3.52 18.54 12.09
CA GLU A 68 3.01 17.53 13.03
C GLU A 68 2.73 16.18 12.36
N GLY A 69 2.80 16.11 11.03
CA GLY A 69 2.55 14.86 10.30
C GLY A 69 3.57 13.76 10.62
N GLU A 70 3.05 12.58 10.98
CA GLU A 70 3.83 11.41 11.41
C GLU A 70 4.09 10.40 10.28
N SER A 71 3.74 10.75 9.04
CA SER A 71 3.88 9.86 7.89
C SER A 71 5.32 9.44 7.57
N ASN A 72 6.33 10.21 7.96
CA ASN A 72 7.74 9.88 7.73
C ASN A 72 8.59 10.17 8.96
N ASP A 73 9.27 9.14 9.46
CA ASP A 73 10.31 9.30 10.45
C ASP A 73 11.59 9.87 9.82
N LYS A 74 12.28 10.75 10.55
CA LYS A 74 13.41 11.54 10.06
C LYS A 74 14.76 11.05 10.60
N ILE A 75 14.82 9.92 11.31
CA ILE A 75 16.02 9.42 12.01
C ILE A 75 17.00 8.72 11.06
N ASP A 76 16.52 7.93 10.09
CA ASP A 76 17.36 7.26 9.08
C ASP A 76 16.56 6.92 7.80
N ALA A 77 17.21 6.59 6.68
CA ALA A 77 16.54 6.15 5.46
C ALA A 77 16.09 4.68 5.51
N LEU A 78 16.76 3.83 6.30
CA LEU A 78 16.44 2.39 6.41
C LEU A 78 15.80 2.08 7.76
N GLN A 79 14.48 2.23 7.85
CA GLN A 79 13.71 1.99 9.06
C GLN A 79 12.61 0.94 8.78
N PRO A 80 12.94 -0.37 8.82
CA PRO A 80 11.96 -1.42 8.53
C PRO A 80 11.03 -1.76 9.70
N LEU A 81 11.37 -1.35 10.93
CA LEU A 81 10.63 -1.68 12.15
C LEU A 81 9.42 -0.80 12.48
N PRO A 82 9.43 0.53 12.23
CA PRO A 82 8.27 1.36 12.53
C PRO A 82 7.00 0.78 11.93
N ASP A 83 5.90 0.92 12.65
CA ASP A 83 4.63 0.37 12.26
C ASP A 83 3.63 1.51 12.08
N ALA A 84 3.01 1.60 10.90
CA ALA A 84 2.01 2.63 10.66
C ALA A 84 0.87 2.61 11.69
N LEU A 85 0.54 1.44 12.26
CA LEU A 85 -0.51 1.31 13.26
C LEU A 85 -0.25 2.16 14.50
N ASP A 86 1.02 2.36 14.86
CA ASP A 86 1.43 3.04 16.09
C ASP A 86 1.19 4.56 16.02
N SER A 87 1.02 5.11 14.82
CA SER A 87 0.75 6.54 14.60
C SER A 87 -0.70 6.84 14.16
N ILE A 88 -1.55 5.83 13.94
CA ILE A 88 -2.93 6.06 13.49
C ILE A 88 -3.77 6.66 14.61
N GLN A 89 -4.25 7.88 14.40
CA GLN A 89 -5.20 8.57 15.26
C GLN A 89 -6.62 8.40 14.70
N MET A 90 -7.43 7.56 15.35
CA MET A 90 -8.79 7.21 14.87
C MET A 90 -9.82 8.34 15.06
N ASP A 91 -9.47 9.41 15.75
CA ASP A 91 -10.29 10.62 15.91
C ASP A 91 -10.15 11.62 14.74
N ASP A 92 -9.27 11.34 13.78
CA ASP A 92 -9.14 12.11 12.55
C ASP A 92 -10.46 12.08 11.75
N VAL A 93 -11.05 13.25 11.51
CA VAL A 93 -12.31 13.41 10.77
C VAL A 93 -12.25 12.84 9.36
N ALA A 94 -11.05 12.69 8.79
CA ALA A 94 -10.86 12.03 7.50
C ALA A 94 -11.46 10.60 7.46
N PHE A 95 -11.45 9.85 8.57
CA PHE A 95 -12.07 8.51 8.61
C PHE A 95 -13.59 8.56 8.40
N THR A 96 -14.26 9.53 9.02
CA THR A 96 -15.69 9.74 8.83
C THR A 96 -15.99 10.19 7.41
N LEU A 97 -15.25 11.17 6.89
CA LEU A 97 -15.45 11.69 5.52
C LEU A 97 -15.21 10.60 4.46
N ALA A 98 -14.21 9.76 4.66
CA ALA A 98 -13.94 8.62 3.77
C ALA A 98 -15.07 7.58 3.84
N ALA A 99 -15.58 7.28 5.03
CA ALA A 99 -16.69 6.36 5.22
C ALA A 99 -18.00 6.87 4.58
N GLU A 100 -18.30 8.17 4.72
CA GLU A 100 -19.41 8.84 4.04
C GLU A 100 -19.26 8.79 2.51
N SER A 101 -18.02 8.74 2.01
CA SER A 101 -17.69 8.57 0.58
C SER A 101 -17.64 7.10 0.12
N GLY A 102 -18.03 6.15 0.98
CA GLY A 102 -18.09 4.72 0.66
C GLY A 102 -16.75 3.97 0.76
N ILE A 103 -15.68 4.61 1.25
CA ILE A 103 -14.41 3.96 1.56
C ILE A 103 -14.44 3.56 3.03
N LEU A 104 -14.54 2.28 3.35
CA LEU A 104 -14.63 1.81 4.75
C LEU A 104 -13.33 1.23 5.29
N TYR A 105 -12.35 1.03 4.41
CA TYR A 105 -11.08 0.40 4.71
C TYR A 105 -9.94 1.10 3.99
N SER A 106 -8.82 1.27 4.67
CA SER A 106 -7.60 1.83 4.08
C SER A 106 -6.37 1.02 4.48
N CYS A 107 -5.45 0.86 3.54
CA CYS A 107 -4.09 0.42 3.85
C CYS A 107 -3.23 1.65 4.14
N VAL A 108 -3.12 1.97 5.41
CA VAL A 108 -2.25 3.03 5.91
C VAL A 108 -0.80 2.59 5.79
N VAL A 109 0.02 3.40 5.14
CA VAL A 109 1.45 3.13 4.97
C VAL A 109 2.29 4.35 5.33
N PRO A 110 3.55 4.16 5.74
CA PRO A 110 4.51 5.26 5.81
C PRO A 110 4.60 6.00 4.48
N GLY A 111 5.12 7.22 4.51
CA GLY A 111 5.34 8.07 3.34
C GLY A 111 6.44 7.56 2.41
N SER A 112 7.09 8.48 1.70
CA SER A 112 8.10 8.16 0.68
C SER A 112 9.44 8.88 0.89
N GLY A 113 9.66 9.43 2.09
CA GLY A 113 10.92 10.07 2.47
C GLY A 113 12.02 9.08 2.89
N ASN A 114 11.67 7.81 3.13
CA ASN A 114 12.60 6.77 3.58
C ASN A 114 12.73 5.66 2.53
N LEU A 115 13.94 5.09 2.40
CA LEU A 115 14.23 3.98 1.50
C LEU A 115 13.46 2.73 1.93
N MET A 116 13.35 2.49 3.24
CA MET A 116 12.28 1.70 3.85
C MET A 116 11.73 2.44 5.06
N GLY A 117 10.41 2.62 5.09
CA GLY A 117 9.73 3.44 6.09
C GLY A 117 8.94 2.67 7.14
N GLY A 118 8.81 1.34 7.01
CA GLY A 118 8.15 0.51 8.02
C GLY A 118 6.94 -0.28 7.50
N LEU A 119 6.23 -0.93 8.42
CA LEU A 119 5.09 -1.80 8.17
C LEU A 119 3.82 -1.00 7.86
N SER A 120 3.02 -1.52 6.93
CA SER A 120 1.66 -1.04 6.67
C SER A 120 0.64 -1.52 7.72
N ALA A 121 -0.49 -0.84 7.83
CA ALA A 121 -1.67 -1.30 8.57
C ALA A 121 -2.91 -1.21 7.68
N VAL A 122 -3.59 -2.34 7.44
CA VAL A 122 -4.94 -2.33 6.85
C VAL A 122 -5.92 -2.15 7.99
N VAL A 123 -6.69 -1.06 7.96
CA VAL A 123 -7.62 -0.68 9.02
C VAL A 123 -9.04 -0.48 8.50
N ARG A 124 -10.04 -0.77 9.33
CA ARG A 124 -11.42 -0.31 9.13
C ARG A 124 -11.59 1.07 9.75
N HIS A 125 -12.42 1.92 9.15
CA HIS A 125 -12.58 3.30 9.60
C HIS A 125 -13.45 3.42 10.86
N CYS A 126 -14.49 2.60 10.97
CA CYS A 126 -15.40 2.62 12.13
C CYS A 126 -14.87 1.70 13.25
N ALA A 127 -13.92 2.18 14.05
CA ALA A 127 -13.38 1.48 15.21
C ALA A 127 -13.01 2.45 16.33
N PRO A 128 -13.09 2.04 17.61
CA PRO A 128 -12.86 2.94 18.74
C PRO A 128 -11.39 3.36 18.92
N HIS A 129 -10.43 2.58 18.40
CA HIS A 129 -8.99 2.85 18.47
C HIS A 129 -8.25 1.99 17.45
N SER A 130 -7.00 2.34 17.14
CA SER A 130 -6.20 1.74 16.06
C SER A 130 -6.07 0.21 16.18
N THR A 131 -5.85 -0.32 17.39
CA THR A 131 -5.79 -1.79 17.63
C THR A 131 -7.08 -2.51 17.24
N ALA A 132 -8.25 -1.93 17.54
CA ALA A 132 -9.54 -2.51 17.13
C ALA A 132 -9.82 -2.31 15.63
N ALA A 133 -9.19 -1.29 15.04
CA ALA A 133 -9.30 -1.00 13.62
C ALA A 133 -8.53 -1.99 12.75
N LEU A 134 -7.42 -2.55 13.27
CA LEU A 134 -6.50 -3.43 12.53
C LEU A 134 -7.20 -4.67 11.96
N ILE A 135 -7.00 -4.89 10.66
CA ILE A 135 -7.39 -6.09 9.93
C ILE A 135 -6.17 -6.95 9.61
N GLY A 136 -5.04 -6.31 9.27
CA GLY A 136 -3.81 -7.03 8.96
C GLY A 136 -2.72 -6.16 8.37
N ARG A 137 -1.66 -6.83 7.90
CA ARG A 137 -0.47 -6.20 7.29
C ARG A 137 -0.45 -6.46 5.78
N ALA A 138 -0.13 -5.44 4.99
CA ALA A 138 -0.02 -5.52 3.53
C ALA A 138 1.43 -5.48 3.00
N GLY A 139 2.41 -5.20 3.86
CA GLY A 139 3.83 -5.22 3.51
C GLY A 139 4.68 -4.19 4.27
N VAL A 140 5.92 -4.04 3.82
CA VAL A 140 6.85 -2.99 4.25
C VAL A 140 6.91 -1.93 3.15
N LYS A 141 6.75 -0.65 3.51
CA LYS A 141 6.85 0.47 2.57
C LYS A 141 8.31 0.80 2.27
N ALA A 142 8.60 1.01 0.99
CA ALA A 142 9.86 1.49 0.46
C ALA A 142 9.64 2.60 -0.55
N ALA A 143 10.70 3.34 -0.88
CA ALA A 143 10.65 4.39 -1.89
C ALA A 143 11.90 4.44 -2.78
N LEU A 144 11.69 4.83 -4.03
CA LEU A 144 12.70 5.22 -5.00
C LEU A 144 12.31 6.59 -5.58
N GLY A 145 13.18 7.17 -6.42
CA GLY A 145 12.88 8.43 -7.08
C GLY A 145 13.18 9.67 -6.23
N TYR A 146 12.54 10.79 -6.58
CA TYR A 146 12.85 12.11 -6.06
C TYR A 146 12.49 12.28 -4.59
N ASN A 147 11.32 11.80 -4.14
CA ASN A 147 10.88 12.01 -2.75
C ASN A 147 11.92 11.54 -1.73
N LEU A 148 12.49 10.34 -1.93
CA LEU A 148 13.56 9.82 -1.08
C LEU A 148 14.81 10.71 -1.10
N ILE A 149 15.22 11.17 -2.29
CA ILE A 149 16.45 11.95 -2.47
C ILE A 149 16.28 13.39 -1.96
N ALA A 150 15.09 13.97 -2.09
CA ALA A 150 14.75 15.30 -1.58
C ALA A 150 14.84 15.36 -0.05
N CYS A 151 14.72 14.22 0.63
CA CYS A 151 14.90 14.09 2.07
C CYS A 151 16.37 13.96 2.51
N SER A 152 17.36 14.20 1.64
CA SER A 152 18.78 14.04 1.98
C SER A 152 19.28 14.96 3.11
N GLY A 153 18.55 16.03 3.43
CA GLY A 153 18.85 16.93 4.55
C GLY A 153 18.33 16.44 5.91
N TRP A 154 17.55 15.36 5.96
CA TRP A 154 17.11 14.75 7.23
C TRP A 154 18.25 13.93 7.87
N LYS A 155 18.10 13.57 9.14
CA LYS A 155 19.11 12.82 9.90
C LYS A 155 19.33 11.42 9.31
N GLY A 156 20.51 10.86 9.58
CA GLY A 156 20.87 9.47 9.27
C GLY A 156 21.58 9.29 7.93
N THR A 157 21.78 8.04 7.53
CA THR A 157 22.51 7.73 6.29
C THR A 157 21.56 7.78 5.11
N ARG A 158 21.50 8.92 4.40
CA ARG A 158 20.53 9.15 3.33
C ARG A 158 21.16 9.19 1.93
N PRO A 159 20.51 8.60 0.92
CA PRO A 159 21.01 8.66 -0.44
C PRO A 159 20.72 10.03 -1.08
N THR A 160 21.69 10.55 -1.82
CA THR A 160 21.57 11.80 -2.58
C THR A 160 21.32 11.57 -4.08
N THR A 161 21.30 10.32 -4.53
CA THR A 161 21.11 9.94 -5.93
C THR A 161 20.38 8.62 -6.04
N ARG A 162 19.70 8.36 -7.17
CA ARG A 162 19.00 7.08 -7.45
C ARG A 162 19.93 5.87 -7.33
N ARG A 163 21.15 5.99 -7.89
CA ARG A 163 22.18 4.93 -7.77
C ARG A 163 22.61 4.72 -6.32
N GLY A 164 22.69 5.79 -5.53
CA GLY A 164 22.99 5.73 -4.11
C GLY A 164 21.91 4.98 -3.34
N SER A 165 20.63 5.27 -3.61
CA SER A 165 19.49 4.56 -2.99
C SER A 165 19.56 3.06 -3.24
N LEU A 166 19.80 2.66 -4.50
CA LEU A 166 19.89 1.25 -4.85
C LEU A 166 21.16 0.58 -4.32
N ALA A 167 22.29 1.30 -4.23
CA ALA A 167 23.51 0.79 -3.63
C ALA A 167 23.33 0.51 -2.14
N GLN A 168 22.70 1.43 -1.40
CA GLN A 168 22.37 1.22 0.02
C GLN A 168 21.43 0.03 0.21
N LEU A 169 20.37 -0.07 -0.60
CA LEU A 169 19.42 -1.19 -0.53
C LEU A 169 20.11 -2.54 -0.78
N ARG A 170 20.92 -2.62 -1.85
CA ARG A 170 21.72 -3.82 -2.18
C ARG A 170 22.65 -4.20 -1.05
N ALA A 171 23.44 -3.25 -0.55
CA ALA A 171 24.41 -3.49 0.51
C ALA A 171 23.72 -4.08 1.75
N LYS A 172 22.56 -3.54 2.14
CA LYS A 172 21.78 -4.08 3.26
C LYS A 172 21.29 -5.49 2.97
N PHE A 173 20.67 -5.74 1.81
CA PHE A 173 20.19 -7.08 1.47
C PHE A 173 21.28 -8.15 1.40
N TYR A 174 22.44 -7.85 0.79
CA TYR A 174 23.58 -8.77 0.80
C TYR A 174 24.06 -9.06 2.23
N SER A 175 24.20 -8.04 3.07
CA SER A 175 24.58 -8.20 4.48
C SER A 175 23.64 -9.14 5.23
N ILE A 176 22.32 -8.99 5.06
CA ILE A 176 21.33 -9.87 5.70
C ILE A 176 21.44 -11.31 5.18
N ARG A 177 21.59 -11.50 3.86
CA ARG A 177 21.73 -12.83 3.26
C ARG A 177 22.97 -13.54 3.79
N ASP A 178 24.09 -12.84 3.87
CA ASP A 178 25.36 -13.39 4.35
C ASP A 178 25.30 -13.72 5.84
N LYS A 179 24.71 -12.84 6.66
CA LYS A 179 24.49 -13.11 8.09
C LYS A 179 23.57 -14.32 8.30
N ALA A 180 22.46 -14.40 7.58
CA ALA A 180 21.53 -15.54 7.64
C ALA A 180 22.19 -16.87 7.22
N ALA A 181 23.02 -16.86 6.18
CA ALA A 181 23.78 -18.04 5.75
C ALA A 181 24.78 -18.51 6.83
N LYS A 182 25.51 -17.56 7.45
CA LYS A 182 26.44 -17.86 8.55
C LYS A 182 25.73 -18.44 9.78
N ILE A 183 24.52 -17.93 10.12
CA ILE A 183 23.70 -18.47 11.21
C ILE A 183 23.29 -19.92 10.90
N LYS A 184 22.80 -20.19 9.68
CA LYS A 184 22.37 -21.54 9.26
C LYS A 184 23.52 -22.55 9.28
N ALA A 185 24.74 -22.13 8.96
CA ALA A 185 25.92 -23.00 8.92
C ALA A 185 26.49 -23.34 10.33
N ARG A 186 26.08 -22.64 11.39
CA ARG A 186 26.59 -22.84 12.76
C ARG A 186 25.60 -23.63 13.61
N THR A 187 26.07 -24.70 14.28
CA THR A 187 25.28 -25.54 15.19
C THR A 187 24.83 -24.84 16.48
N LYS A 188 25.46 -23.72 16.85
CA LYS A 188 25.00 -22.80 17.91
C LYS A 188 25.08 -21.37 17.39
N ALA A 189 23.93 -20.71 17.21
CA ALA A 189 23.86 -19.32 16.79
C ALA A 189 24.40 -18.41 17.91
N ARG A 190 25.60 -17.83 17.73
CA ARG A 190 26.19 -16.87 18.67
C ARG A 190 25.78 -15.41 18.40
N ASP A 191 25.12 -15.14 17.28
CA ASP A 191 24.70 -13.80 16.86
C ASP A 191 23.43 -13.92 16.00
N PRO A 192 22.23 -13.88 16.62
CA PRO A 192 20.97 -13.91 15.89
C PRO A 192 20.76 -12.64 15.07
N LEU A 193 19.79 -12.67 14.16
CA LEU A 193 19.34 -11.45 13.48
C LEU A 193 18.67 -10.52 14.49
N THR A 194 18.94 -9.23 14.39
CA THR A 194 18.16 -8.23 15.13
C THR A 194 16.73 -8.17 14.61
N ALA A 195 15.81 -7.50 15.31
CA ALA A 195 14.44 -7.35 14.87
C ALA A 195 14.34 -6.64 13.49
N GLU A 196 15.16 -5.62 13.23
CA GLU A 196 15.24 -4.96 11.91
C GLU A 196 15.71 -5.92 10.81
N GLU A 197 16.76 -6.69 11.11
CA GLU A 197 17.33 -7.66 10.19
C GLU A 197 16.34 -8.80 9.90
N GLN A 198 15.49 -9.15 10.87
CA GLN A 198 14.44 -10.14 10.70
C GLN A 198 13.37 -9.68 9.71
N VAL A 199 12.90 -8.42 9.79
CA VAL A 199 11.96 -7.86 8.81
C VAL A 199 12.54 -7.89 7.40
N LEU A 200 13.80 -7.47 7.25
CA LEU A 200 14.54 -7.53 5.99
C LEU A 200 14.68 -8.94 5.45
N LYS A 201 14.96 -9.90 6.34
CA LYS A 201 15.01 -11.31 5.97
C LYS A 201 13.65 -11.81 5.50
N ASP A 202 12.56 -11.40 6.15
CA ASP A 202 11.21 -11.79 5.73
C ASP A 202 10.82 -11.17 4.38
N VAL A 203 11.36 -10.01 4.01
CA VAL A 203 11.27 -9.45 2.65
C VAL A 203 12.04 -10.31 1.66
N LEU A 204 13.30 -10.68 1.98
CA LEU A 204 14.16 -11.52 1.13
C LEU A 204 13.62 -12.94 0.94
N ASP A 205 12.99 -13.51 1.98
CA ASP A 205 12.34 -14.81 1.95
C ASP A 205 10.97 -14.75 1.23
N GLY A 206 10.48 -13.57 0.85
CA GLY A 206 9.18 -13.37 0.21
C GLY A 206 7.97 -13.53 1.13
N LYS A 207 8.17 -13.63 2.46
CA LYS A 207 7.10 -13.75 3.46
C LYS A 207 6.30 -12.46 3.59
N THR A 208 6.97 -11.32 3.50
CA THR A 208 6.32 -10.00 3.45
C THR A 208 6.58 -9.31 2.11
N ARG A 209 5.57 -8.58 1.63
CA ARG A 209 5.66 -7.83 0.38
C ARG A 209 6.41 -6.51 0.62
N LEU A 210 7.27 -6.12 -0.32
CA LEU A 210 7.82 -4.77 -0.36
C LEU A 210 6.93 -3.87 -1.23
N ARG A 211 6.36 -2.81 -0.66
CA ARG A 211 5.49 -1.86 -1.34
C ARG A 211 6.31 -0.64 -1.76
N VAL A 212 6.62 -0.50 -3.05
CA VAL A 212 7.66 0.44 -3.50
C VAL A 212 7.06 1.65 -4.21
N HIS A 213 7.20 2.82 -3.61
CA HIS A 213 6.93 4.10 -4.28
C HIS A 213 7.89 4.30 -5.46
N ALA A 214 7.33 4.44 -6.66
CA ALA A 214 8.06 4.84 -7.86
C ALA A 214 7.11 5.48 -8.87
N HIS A 215 7.47 6.66 -9.39
CA HIS A 215 6.65 7.35 -10.39
C HIS A 215 7.07 7.05 -11.82
N LYS A 216 8.38 7.07 -12.11
CA LYS A 216 8.92 7.02 -13.47
C LYS A 216 9.17 5.60 -13.97
N ILE A 217 9.12 5.46 -15.29
CA ILE A 217 9.52 4.25 -16.03
C ILE A 217 10.91 3.75 -15.57
N ASP A 218 11.91 4.63 -15.52
CA ASP A 218 13.29 4.23 -15.18
C ASP A 218 13.48 3.83 -13.71
N ASP A 219 12.71 4.45 -12.81
CA ASP A 219 12.71 4.10 -11.38
C ASP A 219 12.10 2.70 -11.19
N ILE A 220 11.00 2.40 -11.89
CA ILE A 220 10.39 1.07 -11.92
C ILE A 220 11.34 0.06 -12.60
N ALA A 221 11.94 0.38 -13.75
CA ALA A 221 12.88 -0.51 -14.43
C ALA A 221 14.10 -0.83 -13.55
N SER A 222 14.55 0.14 -12.73
CA SER A 222 15.61 -0.07 -11.75
C SER A 222 15.17 -0.97 -10.59
N LEU A 223 13.95 -0.80 -10.09
CA LEU A 223 13.34 -1.72 -9.14
C LEU A 223 13.29 -3.15 -9.70
N LEU A 224 12.87 -3.33 -10.96
CA LEU A 224 12.78 -4.65 -11.59
C LEU A 224 14.13 -5.38 -11.60
N ARG A 225 15.26 -4.67 -11.78
CA ARG A 225 16.60 -5.28 -11.64
C ARG A 225 16.85 -5.80 -10.23
N VAL A 226 16.44 -5.07 -9.20
CA VAL A 226 16.56 -5.51 -7.80
C VAL A 226 15.61 -6.68 -7.50
N VAL A 227 14.39 -6.66 -8.06
CA VAL A 227 13.45 -7.78 -7.98
C VAL A 227 14.06 -9.03 -8.58
N ASP A 228 14.64 -8.94 -9.77
CA ASP A 228 15.24 -10.07 -10.46
C ASP A 228 16.49 -10.59 -9.72
N GLU A 229 17.25 -9.70 -9.08
CA GLU A 229 18.47 -9.99 -8.29
C GLU A 229 18.18 -10.73 -6.98
N PHE A 230 17.16 -10.29 -6.22
CA PHE A 230 16.85 -10.84 -4.89
C PHE A 230 15.55 -11.67 -4.84
N LYS A 231 14.88 -11.87 -5.98
CA LYS A 231 13.59 -12.59 -6.10
C LYS A 231 12.50 -12.03 -5.17
N LEU A 232 12.43 -10.71 -5.07
CA LEU A 232 11.53 -10.02 -4.14
C LEU A 232 10.07 -10.12 -4.58
N ARG A 233 9.18 -10.25 -3.60
CA ARG A 233 7.73 -10.04 -3.78
C ARG A 233 7.41 -8.57 -3.59
N VAL A 234 7.03 -7.86 -4.66
CA VAL A 234 6.81 -6.41 -4.62
C VAL A 234 5.45 -5.96 -5.15
N SER A 235 5.01 -4.77 -4.76
CA SER A 235 4.03 -3.94 -5.49
C SER A 235 4.68 -2.63 -5.90
N VAL A 236 4.23 -2.05 -7.01
CA VAL A 236 4.61 -0.70 -7.43
C VAL A 236 3.53 0.26 -6.99
N GLU A 237 3.91 1.28 -6.23
CA GLU A 237 3.03 2.33 -5.76
C GLU A 237 3.22 3.58 -6.64
N HIS A 238 2.10 4.20 -7.02
CA HIS A 238 1.95 5.37 -7.88
C HIS A 238 2.03 5.10 -9.39
N ALA A 239 3.24 4.94 -9.94
CA ALA A 239 3.48 4.85 -11.40
C ALA A 239 2.90 6.03 -12.22
N MET A 240 2.74 7.20 -11.61
CA MET A 240 2.03 8.34 -12.21
C MET A 240 2.75 9.05 -13.36
N ASP A 241 4.03 8.77 -13.61
CA ASP A 241 4.81 9.32 -14.74
C ASP A 241 5.04 8.27 -15.84
N VAL A 242 4.36 7.13 -15.77
CA VAL A 242 4.42 6.11 -16.81
C VAL A 242 3.58 6.55 -18.00
N ASN A 243 4.25 7.06 -19.03
CA ASN A 243 3.64 7.55 -20.26
C ASN A 243 3.85 6.63 -21.47
N ARG A 244 4.37 5.41 -21.26
CA ARG A 244 4.56 4.39 -22.29
C ARG A 244 4.20 2.99 -21.77
N PRO A 245 3.70 2.08 -22.61
CA PRO A 245 3.09 0.82 -22.16
C PRO A 245 4.09 -0.26 -21.71
N GLU A 246 5.36 -0.20 -22.15
CA GLU A 246 6.32 -1.30 -22.03
C GLU A 246 6.58 -1.69 -20.58
N ILE A 247 6.64 -0.69 -19.67
CA ILE A 247 6.91 -0.97 -18.27
C ILE A 247 5.74 -1.69 -17.60
N PHE A 248 4.48 -1.40 -17.99
CA PHE A 248 3.32 -2.12 -17.47
C PHE A 248 3.27 -3.55 -18.02
N ALA A 249 3.69 -3.78 -19.27
CA ALA A 249 3.84 -5.13 -19.80
C ALA A 249 4.88 -5.95 -19.01
N GLU A 250 6.00 -5.34 -18.62
CA GLU A 250 7.02 -5.97 -17.79
C GLU A 250 6.53 -6.28 -16.36
N LEU A 251 5.69 -5.42 -15.80
CA LEU A 251 5.04 -5.65 -14.49
C LEU A 251 4.02 -6.78 -14.56
N ARG A 252 3.18 -6.83 -15.61
CA ARG A 252 2.26 -7.96 -15.85
C ARG A 252 3.00 -9.28 -16.00
N ARG A 253 4.07 -9.32 -16.81
CA ARG A 253 4.88 -10.53 -17.04
C ARG A 253 5.43 -11.10 -15.72
N ARG A 254 5.77 -10.23 -14.77
CA ARG A 254 6.26 -10.59 -13.44
C ARG A 254 5.18 -10.75 -12.37
N ARG A 255 3.90 -10.55 -12.73
CA ARG A 255 2.75 -10.55 -11.80
C ARG A 255 2.94 -9.57 -10.62
N ILE A 256 3.46 -8.38 -10.92
CA ILE A 256 3.65 -7.31 -9.96
C ILE A 256 2.45 -6.37 -10.05
N THR A 257 1.69 -6.27 -8.96
CA THR A 257 0.52 -5.38 -8.85
C THR A 257 0.94 -3.91 -8.84
N VAL A 258 0.15 -3.06 -9.51
CA VAL A 258 0.29 -1.60 -9.46
C VAL A 258 -0.79 -1.01 -8.56
N VAL A 259 -0.40 -0.20 -7.60
CA VAL A 259 -1.33 0.66 -6.85
C VAL A 259 -1.19 2.05 -7.45
N TYR A 260 -2.09 2.39 -8.38
CA TYR A 260 -1.99 3.56 -9.24
C TYR A 260 -2.66 4.78 -8.60
N GLY A 261 -2.05 5.96 -8.72
CA GLY A 261 -2.59 7.20 -8.18
C GLY A 261 -1.60 8.00 -7.32
N PRO A 262 -2.05 9.13 -6.74
CA PRO A 262 -3.37 9.73 -6.90
C PRO A 262 -3.58 10.28 -8.31
N ILE A 263 -4.77 10.15 -8.91
CA ILE A 263 -5.05 10.66 -10.26
C ILE A 263 -5.38 12.16 -10.21
N GLU A 264 -6.15 12.58 -9.22
CA GLU A 264 -6.64 13.95 -9.04
C GLU A 264 -5.60 14.85 -8.35
N SER A 265 -4.42 14.99 -8.96
CA SER A 265 -3.43 15.98 -8.49
C SER A 265 -2.54 16.49 -9.61
N THR A 266 -1.95 17.66 -9.42
CA THR A 266 -1.01 18.26 -10.37
C THR A 266 0.38 17.62 -10.25
N GLY A 267 1.16 17.70 -11.33
CA GLY A 267 2.56 17.29 -11.32
C GLY A 267 3.43 18.30 -10.57
N SER A 268 3.58 18.14 -9.25
CA SER A 268 4.35 19.06 -8.40
C SER A 268 5.87 18.87 -8.46
N LYS A 269 6.35 17.88 -9.23
CA LYS A 269 7.75 17.44 -9.26
C LYS A 269 8.18 17.06 -10.68
N VAL A 270 9.46 17.19 -11.00
CA VAL A 270 10.04 16.76 -12.29
C VAL A 270 9.81 15.26 -12.56
N GLU A 271 9.75 14.43 -11.51
CA GLU A 271 9.43 13.00 -11.67
C GLU A 271 7.97 12.71 -12.02
N LEU A 272 7.13 13.75 -12.12
CA LEU A 272 5.73 13.73 -12.54
C LEU A 272 5.52 14.58 -13.81
N LEU A 273 6.59 14.85 -14.58
CA LEU A 273 6.56 15.71 -15.76
C LEU A 273 5.50 15.29 -16.79
N HIS A 274 5.30 13.99 -16.97
CA HIS A 274 4.35 13.40 -17.89
C HIS A 274 3.10 12.89 -17.17
N LYS A 275 2.83 13.35 -15.95
CA LYS A 275 1.60 13.00 -15.26
C LYS A 275 0.39 13.50 -16.06
N ASP A 276 -0.42 12.55 -16.52
CA ASP A 276 -1.71 12.81 -17.16
C ASP A 276 -2.65 11.66 -16.79
N TRP A 277 -3.89 11.97 -16.39
CA TRP A 277 -4.91 10.98 -16.08
C TRP A 277 -5.19 10.06 -17.29
N ARG A 278 -4.99 10.56 -18.53
CA ARG A 278 -5.14 9.78 -19.77
C ARG A 278 -4.17 8.61 -19.85
N HIS A 279 -3.03 8.66 -19.15
CA HIS A 279 -2.10 7.54 -19.09
C HIS A 279 -2.63 6.33 -18.31
N ALA A 280 -3.73 6.48 -17.55
CA ALA A 280 -4.44 5.34 -16.95
C ALA A 280 -4.90 4.32 -18.00
N ARG A 281 -5.13 4.73 -19.27
CA ARG A 281 -5.43 3.79 -20.36
C ARG A 281 -4.31 2.77 -20.57
N LEU A 282 -3.04 3.16 -20.40
CA LEU A 282 -1.89 2.29 -20.60
C LEU A 282 -1.88 1.16 -19.54
N LEU A 283 -2.30 1.47 -18.32
CA LEU A 283 -2.47 0.50 -17.23
C LEU A 283 -3.61 -0.47 -17.53
N LEU A 284 -4.76 0.04 -18.00
CA LEU A 284 -5.93 -0.77 -18.34
C LEU A 284 -5.62 -1.72 -19.51
N GLU A 285 -5.03 -1.20 -20.58
CA GLU A 285 -4.69 -1.94 -21.80
C GLU A 285 -3.60 -2.99 -21.55
N SER A 286 -2.70 -2.77 -20.60
CA SER A 286 -1.62 -3.73 -20.32
C SER A 286 -2.13 -5.04 -19.71
N GLY A 287 -3.28 -5.01 -19.01
CA GLY A 287 -3.85 -6.14 -18.27
C GLY A 287 -3.03 -6.53 -17.03
N VAL A 288 -2.30 -5.58 -16.43
CA VAL A 288 -1.63 -5.80 -15.14
C VAL A 288 -2.67 -5.74 -14.03
N ASP A 289 -2.52 -6.54 -12.97
CA ASP A 289 -3.37 -6.39 -11.80
C ASP A 289 -3.11 -5.02 -11.16
N PHE A 290 -4.17 -4.27 -10.87
CA PHE A 290 -4.03 -2.96 -10.26
C PHE A 290 -5.10 -2.65 -9.23
N CYS A 291 -4.78 -1.70 -8.34
CA CYS A 291 -5.71 -0.98 -7.50
C CYS A 291 -5.56 0.53 -7.77
N VAL A 292 -6.53 1.34 -7.35
CA VAL A 292 -6.47 2.81 -7.44
C VAL A 292 -6.45 3.38 -6.03
N MET A 293 -5.53 4.29 -5.74
CA MET A 293 -5.44 5.02 -4.46
C MET A 293 -6.02 6.42 -4.57
N THR A 294 -6.40 6.98 -3.41
CA THR A 294 -6.81 8.38 -3.28
C THR A 294 -5.63 9.35 -3.29
#